data_AF-A0A2W4HT58-F1
#
_entry.id   AF-A0A2W4HT58-F1
#
_cell.length_a   1.000
_cell.length_b   1.000
_cell.length_c   1.000
_cell.angle_alpha   90.00
_cell.angle_beta   90.00
_cell.angle_gamma   90.00
#
_symmetry.space_group_name_H-M   'P 1'
#
loop_
_entity.id
_entity.type
_entity.pdbx_description
1 polymer ?
#
loop_
_entity_poly.entity_id
_entity_poly.type
_entity_poly.pdbx_seq_one_letter_code
_entity_poly.pdbx_strand_id
1 'polypeptide(L)'
;MLPASAPTKIARFDRKDHFPQGWEICIAQFLELFHRYSYIYKPLSGGSWYSADDKWKLPDSEILKAIACVHPKFFIGCRAGKATRFAVLDIDQKSRYHNKQSLDKLLHALSDAGLPKSSLYRSSDSGGWHLYLFFEDPISSADLRAQLIKLLTLNDFQVGKGQLEIFPHPGGDRSLGLGLRLPMQPGFAWLDKKTLEIEYERDELSAPQALELFVDVLDGDANSYAAFRQLKTYNEQLEKRRASAVAHGRGEPASNVVPIRRTEKPVDTGEFSDFVQAVFHRLPPGIIVDNWYKGRLYHLNGLNGPSQRAESIECVGHYLFYGDPSRDLPALGYGYEKERQWAIEEYLKARNNGQSYDINRGRADAFAQVERAANWRPAHKKGDEPQKYSPVVPISWVRENANRKADARKRISNALDGLKERQEKFTTEELRKEAKCSKETLYNHKDIWHKDYEDLAEGFFAASTDEYNDVVGAGSTQTQPPTTSLDPNMPPGRLAARRIAYEISMRSQRDKRQALKTAATSQEESESTWQDEVTRLTQKEPSTLSIPEIKVLLVILAVYLSTAPDYDSQAALQAYLSELKEQLNAGSNGPRFVVRPP
;
A
#
# COMPACT_ATOMS: atom_id res chain seq x y z
N MET A 1 -25.26 -32.83 -46.36
CA MET A 1 -24.30 -33.50 -45.46
C MET A 1 -22.96 -32.80 -45.61
N LEU A 2 -22.62 -31.91 -44.68
CA LEU A 2 -21.29 -31.30 -44.59
C LEU A 2 -20.44 -32.18 -43.66
N PRO A 3 -19.16 -32.45 -43.97
CA PRO A 3 -18.36 -33.34 -43.16
C PRO A 3 -18.04 -32.69 -41.83
N ALA A 4 -18.24 -33.45 -40.75
CA ALA A 4 -17.86 -33.07 -39.40
C ALA A 4 -16.35 -32.79 -39.35
N SER A 5 -15.98 -31.61 -38.86
CA SER A 5 -14.59 -31.27 -38.60
C SER A 5 -14.00 -32.25 -37.57
N ALA A 6 -12.84 -32.82 -37.92
CA ALA A 6 -12.07 -33.67 -37.03
C ALA A 6 -11.74 -32.94 -35.72
N PRO A 7 -11.71 -33.64 -34.57
CA PRO A 7 -11.32 -33.03 -33.30
C PRO A 7 -9.87 -32.56 -33.40
N THR A 8 -9.65 -31.26 -33.24
CA THR A 8 -8.34 -30.63 -33.15
C THR A 8 -7.51 -31.36 -32.10
N LYS A 9 -6.40 -31.99 -32.51
CA LYS A 9 -5.43 -32.57 -31.58
C LYS A 9 -5.05 -31.49 -30.59
N ILE A 10 -5.30 -31.71 -29.29
CA ILE A 10 -4.80 -30.83 -28.23
C ILE A 10 -3.27 -30.81 -28.40
N ALA A 11 -2.74 -29.67 -28.83
CA ALA A 11 -1.30 -29.50 -29.00
C ALA A 11 -0.62 -29.85 -27.67
N ARG A 12 0.35 -30.77 -27.71
CA ARG A 12 1.19 -31.03 -26.53
C ARG A 12 1.98 -29.75 -26.29
N PHE A 13 2.03 -29.30 -25.03
CA PHE A 13 2.83 -28.14 -24.65
C PHE A 13 4.28 -28.36 -25.09
N ASP A 14 4.74 -27.51 -26.00
CA ASP A 14 6.15 -27.37 -26.32
C ASP A 14 6.68 -26.17 -25.55
N ARG A 15 7.77 -26.38 -24.79
CA ARG A 15 8.40 -25.31 -24.04
C ARG A 15 8.87 -24.20 -24.98
N LYS A 16 9.36 -24.56 -26.17
CA LYS A 16 9.96 -23.62 -27.13
C LYS A 16 8.95 -22.59 -27.67
N ASP A 17 7.67 -22.94 -27.70
CA ASP A 17 6.58 -22.05 -28.13
C ASP A 17 6.36 -20.87 -27.17
N HIS A 18 6.74 -21.04 -25.90
CA HIS A 18 6.52 -20.05 -24.85
C HIS A 18 7.82 -19.50 -24.25
N PHE A 19 8.88 -20.30 -24.25
CA PHE A 19 10.20 -19.96 -23.75
C PHE A 19 11.26 -20.43 -24.78
N PRO A 20 11.70 -19.53 -25.66
CA PRO A 20 12.64 -19.87 -26.74
C PRO A 20 14.01 -20.26 -26.17
N GLN A 21 14.89 -20.74 -27.04
CA GLN A 21 16.28 -21.06 -26.69
C GLN A 21 16.98 -19.80 -26.13
N GLY A 22 17.83 -19.98 -25.11
CA GLY A 22 18.52 -18.89 -24.40
C GLY A 22 17.92 -18.55 -23.03
N TRP A 23 16.71 -19.04 -22.73
CA TRP A 23 16.00 -18.78 -21.46
C TRP A 23 16.23 -19.85 -20.38
N GLU A 24 17.09 -20.83 -20.63
CA GLU A 24 17.33 -21.97 -19.74
C GLU A 24 17.76 -21.54 -18.34
N ILE A 25 18.59 -20.49 -18.24
CA ILE A 25 19.12 -20.00 -16.97
C ILE A 25 18.00 -19.37 -16.14
N CYS A 26 17.24 -18.42 -16.69
CA CYS A 26 16.13 -17.76 -16.00
C CYS A 26 15.05 -18.78 -15.59
N ILE A 27 14.76 -19.75 -16.47
CA ILE A 27 13.86 -20.86 -16.16
C ILE A 27 14.40 -21.66 -14.97
N ALA A 28 15.66 -22.11 -15.00
CA ALA A 28 16.25 -22.90 -13.93
C ALA A 28 16.22 -22.14 -12.59
N GLN A 29 16.62 -20.87 -12.59
CA GLN A 29 16.59 -20.01 -11.39
C GLN A 29 15.19 -19.89 -10.80
N PHE A 30 14.18 -19.59 -11.63
CA PHE A 30 12.80 -19.48 -11.17
C PHE A 30 12.28 -20.81 -10.63
N LEU A 31 12.56 -21.89 -11.35
CA LEU A 31 12.22 -23.25 -10.97
C LEU A 31 12.83 -23.59 -9.59
N GLU A 32 14.09 -23.27 -9.31
CA GLU A 32 14.74 -23.57 -8.04
C GLU A 32 14.08 -22.94 -6.80
N LEU A 33 13.30 -21.87 -6.97
CA LEU A 33 12.59 -21.21 -5.86
C LEU A 33 11.53 -22.11 -5.21
N PHE A 34 10.90 -23.00 -5.98
CA PHE A 34 9.69 -23.69 -5.55
C PHE A 34 9.93 -25.15 -5.22
N HIS A 35 9.57 -25.52 -3.99
CA HIS A 35 9.55 -26.91 -3.57
C HIS A 35 8.54 -27.72 -4.41
N ARG A 36 8.99 -28.88 -4.89
CA ARG A 36 8.28 -29.66 -5.92
C ARG A 36 7.23 -30.62 -5.40
N TYR A 37 7.22 -30.95 -4.12
CA TYR A 37 6.30 -31.93 -3.56
C TYR A 37 5.18 -31.25 -2.78
N SER A 38 4.09 -31.99 -2.56
CA SER A 38 2.94 -31.50 -1.80
C SER A 38 2.42 -30.15 -2.34
N TYR A 39 2.37 -30.00 -3.66
CA TYR A 39 1.87 -28.80 -4.31
C TYR A 39 0.35 -28.69 -4.14
N ILE A 40 -0.20 -27.50 -4.40
CA ILE A 40 -1.65 -27.25 -4.43
C ILE A 40 -2.09 -26.88 -5.83
N TYR A 41 -3.36 -27.16 -6.13
CA TYR A 41 -3.97 -26.76 -7.39
C TYR A 41 -5.42 -26.34 -7.20
N LYS A 42 -5.90 -25.44 -8.05
CA LYS A 42 -7.29 -24.94 -8.06
C LYS A 42 -7.84 -24.96 -9.49
N PRO A 43 -9.02 -25.56 -9.74
CA PRO A 43 -9.62 -25.53 -11.07
C PRO A 43 -9.86 -24.11 -11.58
N LEU A 44 -9.54 -23.86 -12.85
CA LEU A 44 -9.81 -22.57 -13.51
C LEU A 44 -11.31 -22.25 -13.60
N SER A 45 -12.16 -23.29 -13.63
CA SER A 45 -13.62 -23.16 -13.57
C SER A 45 -14.15 -22.63 -12.23
N GLY A 46 -13.27 -22.35 -11.26
CA GLY A 46 -13.62 -21.94 -9.91
C GLY A 46 -13.64 -23.09 -8.91
N GLY A 47 -13.78 -22.76 -7.62
CA GLY A 47 -13.77 -23.71 -6.51
C GLY A 47 -12.66 -23.44 -5.49
N SER A 48 -12.38 -24.45 -4.66
CA SER A 48 -11.37 -24.40 -3.60
C SER A 48 -9.99 -24.84 -4.08
N TRP A 49 -8.95 -24.54 -3.30
CA TRP A 49 -7.62 -25.13 -3.47
C TRP A 49 -7.60 -26.56 -2.94
N TYR A 50 -7.00 -27.48 -3.70
CA TYR A 50 -6.79 -28.88 -3.34
C TYR A 50 -5.31 -29.16 -3.16
N SER A 51 -4.98 -30.15 -2.33
CA SER A 51 -3.62 -30.66 -2.19
C SER A 51 -3.41 -31.81 -3.17
N ALA A 52 -2.29 -31.79 -3.89
CA ALA A 52 -1.82 -32.95 -4.61
C ALA A 52 -1.34 -34.03 -3.61
N ASP A 53 -1.27 -35.27 -4.10
CA ASP A 53 -0.62 -36.36 -3.36
C ASP A 53 0.82 -35.96 -3.02
N ASP A 54 1.24 -36.23 -1.79
CA ASP A 54 2.53 -35.78 -1.24
C ASP A 54 3.72 -36.48 -1.91
N LYS A 55 3.51 -37.65 -2.53
CA LYS A 55 4.52 -38.38 -3.29
C LYS A 55 4.70 -37.83 -4.69
N TRP A 56 3.75 -37.05 -5.21
CA TRP A 56 3.81 -36.53 -6.56
C TRP A 56 4.75 -35.33 -6.64
N LYS A 57 5.76 -35.46 -7.50
CA LYS A 57 6.64 -34.35 -7.86
C LYS A 57 5.94 -33.51 -8.93
N LEU A 58 5.78 -32.21 -8.67
CA LEU A 58 5.31 -31.24 -9.64
C LEU A 58 6.30 -31.17 -10.82
N PRO A 59 5.89 -31.50 -12.06
CA PRO A 59 6.77 -31.42 -13.22
C PRO A 59 7.04 -29.96 -13.60
N ASP A 60 8.25 -29.68 -14.09
CA ASP A 60 8.63 -28.34 -14.53
C ASP A 60 7.70 -27.82 -15.63
N SER A 61 7.22 -28.71 -16.52
CA SER A 61 6.23 -28.35 -17.55
C SER A 61 4.92 -27.81 -16.98
N GLU A 62 4.46 -28.27 -15.81
CA GLU A 62 3.22 -27.75 -15.20
C GLU A 62 3.45 -26.37 -14.58
N ILE A 63 4.64 -26.12 -14.02
CA ILE A 63 5.04 -24.79 -13.54
C ILE A 63 5.13 -23.82 -14.73
N LEU A 64 5.82 -24.22 -15.80
CA LEU A 64 6.00 -23.40 -17.00
C LEU A 64 4.68 -23.08 -17.69
N LYS A 65 3.76 -24.05 -17.82
CA LYS A 65 2.39 -23.79 -18.30
C LYS A 65 1.65 -22.77 -17.44
N ALA A 66 1.79 -22.87 -16.12
CA ALA A 66 1.11 -21.97 -15.19
C ALA A 66 1.62 -20.53 -15.36
N ILE A 67 2.94 -20.32 -15.34
CA ILE A 67 3.52 -18.98 -15.45
C ILE A 67 3.46 -18.42 -16.87
N ALA A 68 3.28 -19.26 -17.89
CA ALA A 68 3.02 -18.83 -19.27
C ALA A 68 1.52 -18.54 -19.52
N CYS A 69 0.65 -18.66 -18.50
CA CYS A 69 -0.80 -18.47 -18.62
C CYS A 69 -1.49 -19.42 -19.60
N VAL A 70 -0.90 -20.59 -19.88
CA VAL A 70 -1.44 -21.61 -20.82
C VAL A 70 -1.82 -22.92 -20.14
N HIS A 71 -1.84 -22.96 -18.81
CA HIS A 71 -2.28 -24.15 -18.09
C HIS A 71 -3.75 -24.45 -18.41
N PRO A 72 -4.10 -25.63 -18.94
CA PRO A 72 -5.43 -25.86 -19.51
C PRO A 72 -6.56 -26.05 -18.49
N LYS A 73 -6.25 -26.10 -17.18
CA LYS A 73 -7.19 -26.65 -16.18
C LYS A 73 -7.02 -26.07 -14.78
N PHE A 74 -5.81 -25.72 -14.37
CA PHE A 74 -5.54 -25.41 -12.98
C PHE A 74 -4.68 -24.16 -12.83
N PHE A 75 -4.96 -23.40 -11.77
CA PHE A 75 -3.93 -22.62 -11.10
C PHE A 75 -3.10 -23.56 -10.22
N ILE A 76 -1.80 -23.30 -10.14
CA ILE A 76 -0.83 -24.09 -9.39
C ILE A 76 -0.24 -23.26 -8.25
N GLY A 77 0.04 -23.90 -7.12
CA GLY A 77 0.76 -23.31 -6.00
C GLY A 77 1.68 -24.33 -5.35
N CYS A 78 2.69 -23.86 -4.63
CA CYS A 78 3.66 -24.72 -3.97
C CYS A 78 3.64 -24.50 -2.46
N ARG A 79 3.92 -25.56 -1.70
CA ARG A 79 4.18 -25.46 -0.27
C ARG A 79 5.63 -25.14 -0.01
N ALA A 80 5.92 -24.71 1.23
CA ALA A 80 7.27 -24.42 1.64
C ALA A 80 8.13 -25.69 1.75
N GLY A 81 9.35 -25.64 1.23
CA GLY A 81 10.40 -26.59 1.55
C GLY A 81 11.02 -26.29 2.93
N LYS A 82 12.08 -27.04 3.30
CA LYS A 82 12.83 -26.81 4.55
C LYS A 82 13.57 -25.47 4.56
N ALA A 83 14.01 -25.01 3.40
CA ALA A 83 14.62 -23.71 3.18
C ALA A 83 13.99 -23.01 1.96
N THR A 84 14.12 -21.70 1.90
CA THR A 84 13.58 -20.85 0.83
C THR A 84 14.49 -19.65 0.58
N ARG A 85 14.48 -19.13 -0.65
CA ARG A 85 15.13 -17.85 -1.02
C ARG A 85 14.15 -16.67 -1.01
N PHE A 86 12.91 -16.89 -0.59
CA PHE A 86 11.93 -15.81 -0.51
C PHE A 86 10.92 -16.00 0.62
N ALA A 87 10.35 -14.88 1.06
CA ALA A 87 9.11 -14.83 1.83
C ALA A 87 8.07 -13.99 1.09
N VAL A 88 6.80 -14.24 1.37
CA VAL A 88 5.68 -13.43 0.87
C VAL A 88 4.79 -13.06 2.04
N LEU A 89 4.50 -11.77 2.16
CA LEU A 89 3.43 -11.26 2.98
C LEU A 89 2.20 -11.12 2.08
N ASP A 90 1.22 -11.99 2.29
CA ASP A 90 -0.01 -12.06 1.51
C ASP A 90 -1.10 -11.24 2.19
N ILE A 91 -1.54 -10.18 1.51
CA ILE A 91 -2.46 -9.16 1.99
C ILE A 91 -3.71 -9.22 1.13
N ASP A 92 -4.74 -9.91 1.62
CA ASP A 92 -6.02 -10.01 0.93
C ASP A 92 -6.65 -8.65 0.65
N GLN A 93 -7.41 -8.52 -0.45
CA GLN A 93 -8.08 -7.27 -0.83
C GLN A 93 -8.99 -6.69 0.28
N LYS A 94 -9.60 -7.56 1.08
CA LYS A 94 -10.47 -7.17 2.21
C LYS A 94 -9.72 -7.06 3.54
N SER A 95 -8.40 -7.18 3.51
CA SER A 95 -7.55 -7.00 4.68
C SER A 95 -7.60 -5.55 5.15
N ARG A 96 -7.59 -5.34 6.46
CA ARG A 96 -7.36 -4.00 7.03
C ARG A 96 -6.00 -3.41 6.63
N TYR A 97 -5.08 -4.25 6.16
CA TYR A 97 -3.74 -3.85 5.73
C TYR A 97 -3.66 -3.56 4.22
N HIS A 98 -4.75 -3.76 3.47
CA HIS A 98 -4.82 -3.49 2.04
C HIS A 98 -5.08 -2.00 1.77
N ASN A 99 -4.14 -1.15 2.19
CA ASN A 99 -4.13 0.28 1.94
C ASN A 99 -2.70 0.81 2.04
N LYS A 100 -2.47 1.96 1.42
CA LYS A 100 -1.14 2.59 1.34
C LYS A 100 -0.52 2.83 2.71
N GLN A 101 -1.28 3.37 3.66
CA GLN A 101 -0.78 3.66 5.01
C GLN A 101 -0.28 2.41 5.74
N SER A 102 -1.03 1.31 5.66
CA SER A 102 -0.65 0.05 6.29
C SER A 102 0.53 -0.61 5.59
N LEU A 103 0.59 -0.52 4.26
CA LEU A 103 1.75 -0.96 3.49
C LEU A 103 2.99 -0.15 3.86
N ASP A 104 2.90 1.16 4.00
CA ASP A 104 4.03 2.01 4.41
C ASP A 104 4.51 1.66 5.81
N LYS A 105 3.58 1.44 6.76
CA LYS A 105 3.93 0.94 8.10
C LYS A 105 4.66 -0.41 8.01
N LEU A 106 4.20 -1.30 7.13
CA LEU A 106 4.79 -2.62 6.94
C LEU A 106 6.21 -2.53 6.36
N LEU A 107 6.39 -1.69 5.33
CA LEU A 107 7.68 -1.43 4.70
C LEU A 107 8.67 -0.77 5.67
N HIS A 108 8.21 0.17 6.50
CA HIS A 108 9.03 0.76 7.55
C HIS A 108 9.46 -0.27 8.59
N ALA A 109 8.53 -1.10 9.09
CA ALA A 109 8.86 -2.13 10.07
C ALA A 109 9.88 -3.15 9.53
N LEU A 110 9.77 -3.52 8.25
CA LEU A 110 10.73 -4.38 7.56
C LEU A 110 12.09 -3.68 7.42
N SER A 111 12.11 -2.42 6.99
CA SER A 111 13.32 -1.62 6.83
C SER A 111 14.08 -1.45 8.15
N ASP A 112 13.38 -1.12 9.24
CA ASP A 112 13.98 -0.96 10.59
C ASP A 112 14.58 -2.27 11.10
N ALA A 113 13.98 -3.40 10.71
CA ALA A 113 14.48 -4.72 11.02
C ALA A 113 15.62 -5.19 10.11
N GLY A 114 16.09 -4.35 9.18
CA GLY A 114 17.18 -4.66 8.25
C GLY A 114 16.75 -5.34 6.95
N LEU A 115 15.45 -5.38 6.63
CA LEU A 115 14.90 -5.91 5.38
C LEU A 115 14.30 -4.80 4.49
N PRO A 116 15.11 -3.85 3.98
CA PRO A 116 14.60 -2.72 3.22
C PRO A 116 14.16 -3.07 1.80
N LYS A 117 14.61 -4.22 1.26
CA LYS A 117 14.33 -4.61 -0.12
C LYS A 117 13.12 -5.53 -0.20
N SER A 118 12.14 -5.14 -1.01
CA SER A 118 10.87 -5.85 -1.18
C SER A 118 10.20 -5.49 -2.51
N SER A 119 9.30 -6.34 -2.99
CA SER A 119 8.66 -6.17 -4.30
C SER A 119 7.17 -6.47 -4.20
N LEU A 120 6.34 -5.53 -4.67
CA LEU A 120 4.89 -5.58 -4.51
C LEU A 120 4.22 -6.03 -5.80
N TYR A 121 3.27 -6.95 -5.67
CA TYR A 121 2.51 -7.48 -6.79
C TYR A 121 1.03 -7.63 -6.43
N ARG A 122 0.15 -7.58 -7.43
CA ARG A 122 -1.20 -8.10 -7.31
C ARG A 122 -1.15 -9.61 -7.44
N SER A 123 -1.78 -10.32 -6.52
CA SER A 123 -1.71 -11.78 -6.43
C SER A 123 -2.67 -12.52 -7.37
N SER A 124 -3.79 -11.87 -7.72
CA SER A 124 -4.82 -12.38 -8.64
C SER A 124 -5.82 -11.28 -9.03
N ASP A 125 -6.79 -11.60 -9.89
CA ASP A 125 -7.92 -10.72 -10.24
C ASP A 125 -8.79 -10.31 -9.05
N SER A 126 -8.65 -10.99 -7.91
CA SER A 126 -9.31 -10.57 -6.67
C SER A 126 -8.67 -9.32 -6.05
N GLY A 127 -7.58 -8.81 -6.59
CA GLY A 127 -6.96 -7.56 -6.13
C GLY A 127 -6.10 -7.66 -4.88
N GLY A 128 -5.89 -8.84 -4.28
CA GLY A 128 -4.98 -9.00 -3.13
C GLY A 128 -3.52 -8.67 -3.50
N TRP A 129 -2.70 -8.34 -2.51
CA TRP A 129 -1.28 -8.04 -2.70
C TRP A 129 -0.37 -9.14 -2.18
N HIS A 130 0.68 -9.44 -2.93
CA HIS A 130 1.84 -10.18 -2.46
C HIS A 130 3.03 -9.22 -2.34
N LEU A 131 3.56 -9.05 -1.12
CA LEU A 131 4.83 -8.37 -0.91
C LEU A 131 5.94 -9.42 -0.75
N TYR A 132 6.77 -9.57 -1.77
CA TYR A 132 7.90 -10.49 -1.78
C TYR A 132 9.12 -9.88 -1.10
N LEU A 133 9.80 -10.72 -0.32
CA LEU A 133 11.12 -10.47 0.27
C LEU A 133 12.06 -11.54 -0.26
N PHE A 134 12.98 -11.16 -1.14
CA PHE A 134 13.97 -12.09 -1.70
C PHE A 134 15.23 -12.13 -0.84
N PHE A 135 15.95 -13.24 -0.92
CA PHE A 135 17.19 -13.49 -0.19
C PHE A 135 18.26 -14.08 -1.09
N GLU A 136 19.49 -13.59 -0.92
CA GLU A 136 20.66 -14.06 -1.67
C GLU A 136 20.87 -15.56 -1.44
N ASP A 137 20.84 -15.97 -0.17
CA ASP A 137 21.03 -17.35 0.27
C ASP A 137 19.71 -17.99 0.77
N PRO A 138 19.54 -19.32 0.64
CA PRO A 138 18.42 -20.02 1.25
C PRO A 138 18.40 -19.91 2.78
N ILE A 139 17.25 -19.56 3.33
CA ILE A 139 17.00 -19.44 4.78
C ILE A 139 16.05 -20.55 5.21
N SER A 140 16.23 -21.08 6.42
CA SER A 140 15.29 -22.03 7.04
C SER A 140 13.88 -21.47 7.04
N SER A 141 12.95 -22.16 6.37
CA SER A 141 11.56 -21.70 6.20
C SER A 141 10.84 -21.51 7.53
N ALA A 142 11.12 -22.39 8.50
CA ALA A 142 10.50 -22.34 9.82
C ALA A 142 11.01 -21.13 10.62
N ASP A 143 12.32 -20.90 10.57
CA ASP A 143 12.96 -19.79 11.28
C ASP A 143 12.58 -18.44 10.65
N LEU A 144 12.62 -18.34 9.32
CA LEU A 144 12.19 -17.14 8.59
C LEU A 144 10.76 -16.75 8.95
N ARG A 145 9.83 -17.71 8.91
CA ARG A 145 8.44 -17.47 9.32
C ARG A 145 8.34 -17.02 10.77
N ALA A 146 9.04 -17.68 11.69
CA ALA A 146 8.99 -17.35 13.11
C ALA A 146 9.48 -15.91 13.37
N GLN A 147 10.57 -15.49 12.72
CA GLN A 147 11.09 -14.14 12.86
C GLN A 147 10.19 -13.08 12.24
N LEU A 148 9.57 -13.35 11.09
CA LEU A 148 8.60 -12.43 10.47
C LEU A 148 7.33 -12.29 11.31
N ILE A 149 6.78 -13.39 11.86
CA ILE A 149 5.64 -13.32 12.79
C ILE A 149 5.99 -12.49 14.01
N LYS A 150 7.16 -12.74 14.60
CA LYS A 150 7.63 -12.01 15.77
C LYS A 150 7.74 -10.51 15.48
N LEU A 151 8.40 -10.15 14.38
CA LEU A 151 8.51 -8.75 13.94
C LEU A 151 7.14 -8.10 13.80
N LEU A 152 6.25 -8.72 13.03
CA LEU A 152 4.94 -8.17 12.73
C LEU A 152 4.08 -8.04 13.99
N THR A 153 4.10 -9.03 14.87
CA THR A 153 3.36 -9.02 16.15
C THR A 153 3.91 -7.96 17.12
N LEU A 154 5.21 -7.71 17.12
CA LEU A 154 5.84 -6.65 17.92
C LEU A 154 5.56 -5.24 17.37
N ASN A 155 5.12 -5.13 16.12
CA ASN A 155 4.72 -3.89 15.45
C ASN A 155 3.19 -3.77 15.26
N ASP A 156 2.42 -4.51 16.07
CA ASP A 156 0.96 -4.50 16.14
C ASP A 156 0.22 -4.95 14.86
N PHE A 157 0.88 -5.74 14.02
CA PHE A 157 0.21 -6.45 12.93
C PHE A 157 -0.42 -7.74 13.44
N GLN A 158 -1.66 -8.00 13.01
CA GLN A 158 -2.41 -9.20 13.29
C GLN A 158 -2.22 -10.17 12.14
N VAL A 159 -1.28 -11.10 12.31
CA VAL A 159 -1.03 -12.17 11.34
C VAL A 159 -2.17 -13.18 11.44
N GLY A 160 -2.84 -13.43 10.32
CA GLY A 160 -4.00 -14.32 10.29
C GLY A 160 -4.63 -14.43 8.91
N LYS A 161 -5.34 -15.54 8.73
CA LYS A 161 -6.04 -15.88 7.49
C LYS A 161 -7.06 -14.81 7.11
N GLY A 162 -7.09 -14.41 5.83
CA GLY A 162 -8.04 -13.40 5.37
C GLY A 162 -7.59 -11.96 5.62
N GLN A 163 -6.40 -11.74 6.18
CA GLN A 163 -5.88 -10.43 6.57
C GLN A 163 -4.40 -10.26 6.19
N LEU A 164 -3.51 -11.01 6.83
CA LEU A 164 -2.07 -10.95 6.59
C LEU A 164 -1.51 -12.35 6.84
N GLU A 165 -1.33 -13.11 5.77
CA GLU A 165 -0.70 -14.42 5.82
C GLU A 165 0.79 -14.30 5.46
N ILE A 166 1.61 -15.22 5.99
CA ILE A 166 3.05 -15.19 5.80
C ILE A 166 3.49 -16.52 5.22
N PHE A 167 4.18 -16.44 4.09
CA PHE A 167 4.85 -17.55 3.43
C PHE A 167 6.37 -17.32 3.49
N PRO A 168 7.19 -18.37 3.65
CA PRO A 168 6.82 -19.79 3.73
C PRO A 168 5.97 -20.11 4.96
N HIS A 169 5.01 -21.02 4.82
CA HIS A 169 4.19 -21.51 5.93
C HIS A 169 4.41 -23.01 6.16
N PRO A 170 5.60 -23.44 6.60
CA PRO A 170 5.86 -24.86 6.84
C PRO A 170 4.90 -25.37 7.91
N GLY A 171 4.38 -26.57 7.69
CA GLY A 171 3.57 -27.25 8.70
C GLY A 171 4.43 -27.90 9.79
N GLY A 172 3.81 -28.20 10.93
CA GLY A 172 4.40 -29.02 11.98
C GLY A 172 4.01 -30.50 11.85
N ASP A 173 4.24 -31.31 12.89
CA ASP A 173 4.05 -32.77 12.86
C ASP A 173 2.66 -33.26 12.39
N ARG A 174 1.63 -32.40 12.43
CA ARG A 174 0.24 -32.73 12.09
C ARG A 174 -0.32 -31.97 10.88
N SER A 175 0.50 -31.20 10.16
CA SER A 175 0.06 -30.40 9.02
C SER A 175 1.17 -30.29 7.98
N LEU A 176 0.82 -30.28 6.70
CA LEU A 176 1.76 -29.96 5.61
C LEU A 176 2.02 -28.46 5.47
N GLY A 177 1.27 -27.63 6.21
CA GLY A 177 1.33 -26.18 6.09
C GLY A 177 0.50 -25.63 4.92
N LEU A 178 0.55 -24.31 4.74
CA LEU A 178 -0.20 -23.62 3.69
C LEU A 178 0.65 -23.53 2.41
N GLY A 179 -0.02 -23.65 1.26
CA GLY A 179 0.59 -23.46 -0.05
C GLY A 179 0.32 -22.06 -0.58
N LEU A 180 1.29 -21.52 -1.32
CA LEU A 180 1.21 -20.23 -1.98
C LEU A 180 0.99 -20.45 -3.48
N ARG A 181 0.06 -19.71 -4.07
CA ARG A 181 -0.13 -19.67 -5.53
C ARG A 181 1.18 -19.21 -6.19
N LEU A 182 1.62 -19.91 -7.25
CA LEU A 182 2.80 -19.48 -8.01
C LEU A 182 2.60 -18.05 -8.56
N PRO A 183 3.63 -17.18 -8.56
CA PRO A 183 3.56 -15.86 -9.19
C PRO A 183 3.35 -15.98 -10.71
N MET A 184 3.05 -14.86 -11.37
CA MET A 184 2.92 -14.74 -12.83
C MET A 184 1.84 -15.61 -13.50
N GLN A 185 0.90 -16.14 -12.72
CA GLN A 185 -0.33 -16.74 -13.26
C GLN A 185 -1.37 -15.64 -13.56
N PRO A 186 -2.45 -15.93 -14.30
CA PRO A 186 -3.45 -14.93 -14.70
C PRO A 186 -3.95 -14.04 -13.54
N GLY A 187 -4.10 -12.75 -13.81
CA GLY A 187 -4.45 -11.73 -12.83
C GLY A 187 -3.31 -11.26 -11.93
N PHE A 188 -2.09 -11.76 -12.11
CA PHE A 188 -0.89 -11.21 -11.46
C PHE A 188 -0.49 -9.88 -12.09
N ALA A 189 0.05 -8.94 -11.33
CA ALA A 189 0.52 -7.66 -11.86
C ALA A 189 1.68 -7.10 -11.02
N TRP A 190 2.58 -6.33 -11.65
CA TRP A 190 3.66 -5.59 -11.00
C TRP A 190 3.13 -4.24 -10.54
N LEU A 191 3.36 -3.87 -9.29
CA LEU A 191 2.84 -2.62 -8.71
C LEU A 191 3.98 -1.73 -8.24
N ASP A 192 3.85 -0.42 -8.49
CA ASP A 192 4.70 0.58 -7.88
C ASP A 192 4.34 0.71 -6.38
N LYS A 193 5.33 0.55 -5.50
CA LYS A 193 5.11 0.60 -4.03
C LYS A 193 4.68 1.98 -3.52
N LYS A 194 4.98 3.06 -4.25
CA LYS A 194 4.70 4.46 -3.88
C LYS A 194 3.32 4.91 -4.37
N THR A 195 2.91 4.54 -5.58
CA THR A 195 1.63 4.96 -6.16
C THR A 195 0.55 3.88 -6.04
N LEU A 196 0.95 2.61 -5.86
CA LEU A 196 0.09 1.41 -5.95
C LEU A 196 -0.52 1.19 -7.34
N GLU A 197 -0.07 1.94 -8.33
CA GLU A 197 -0.49 1.76 -9.71
C GLU A 197 0.14 0.49 -10.28
N ILE A 198 -0.57 -0.12 -11.22
CA ILE A 198 -0.09 -1.27 -11.95
C ILE A 198 0.92 -0.77 -12.98
N GLU A 199 2.17 -1.22 -12.86
CA GLU A 199 3.23 -0.94 -13.83
C GLU A 199 3.09 -1.84 -15.06
N TYR A 200 2.82 -3.13 -14.81
CA TYR A 200 2.62 -4.14 -15.86
C TYR A 200 1.56 -5.14 -15.44
N GLU A 201 0.57 -5.36 -16.30
CA GLU A 201 -0.34 -6.49 -16.18
C GLU A 201 0.35 -7.76 -16.70
N ARG A 202 0.22 -8.89 -15.99
CA ARG A 202 0.81 -10.15 -16.46
C ARG A 202 0.29 -10.50 -17.85
N ASP A 203 -0.99 -10.32 -18.12
CA ASP A 203 -1.62 -10.74 -19.37
C ASP A 203 -1.19 -9.89 -20.59
N GLU A 204 -0.50 -8.76 -20.36
CA GLU A 204 0.09 -7.90 -21.41
C GLU A 204 1.52 -8.32 -21.78
N LEU A 205 2.16 -9.16 -20.97
CA LEU A 205 3.53 -9.59 -21.16
C LEU A 205 3.61 -10.96 -21.83
N SER A 206 4.61 -11.15 -22.70
CA SER A 206 4.99 -12.51 -23.10
C SER A 206 5.53 -13.29 -21.90
N ALA A 207 5.46 -14.63 -21.96
CA ALA A 207 5.96 -15.47 -20.87
C ALA A 207 7.44 -15.24 -20.54
N PRO A 208 8.35 -15.04 -21.52
CA PRO A 208 9.74 -14.71 -21.23
C PRO A 208 9.91 -13.34 -20.57
N GLN A 209 9.24 -12.30 -21.07
CA GLN A 209 9.31 -10.94 -20.48
C GLN A 209 8.84 -10.94 -19.02
N ALA A 210 7.73 -11.62 -18.73
CA ALA A 210 7.24 -11.76 -17.36
C ALA A 210 8.27 -12.46 -16.45
N LEU A 211 8.88 -13.54 -16.96
CA LEU A 211 9.91 -14.30 -16.24
C LEU A 211 11.16 -13.45 -15.95
N GLU A 212 11.63 -12.69 -16.95
CA GLU A 212 12.75 -11.76 -16.81
C GLU A 212 12.48 -10.71 -15.73
N LEU A 213 11.36 -10.01 -15.83
CA LEU A 213 10.98 -8.99 -14.85
C LEU A 213 10.87 -9.54 -13.42
N PHE A 214 10.51 -10.80 -13.25
CA PHE A 214 10.47 -11.43 -11.93
C PHE A 214 11.86 -11.84 -11.44
N VAL A 215 12.68 -12.43 -12.30
CA VAL A 215 14.03 -12.93 -11.96
C VAL A 215 15.02 -11.77 -11.74
N ASP A 216 14.92 -10.68 -12.50
CA ASP A 216 15.76 -9.49 -12.32
C ASP A 216 15.61 -8.90 -10.91
N VAL A 217 14.40 -8.96 -10.37
CA VAL A 217 14.09 -8.49 -9.02
C VAL A 217 14.54 -9.50 -7.96
N LEU A 218 14.44 -10.80 -8.25
CA LEU A 218 14.94 -11.86 -7.38
C LEU A 218 16.43 -11.68 -7.06
N ASP A 219 17.26 -11.34 -8.05
CA ASP A 219 18.71 -11.20 -7.86
C ASP A 219 19.11 -9.75 -7.55
N GLY A 220 18.48 -8.75 -8.17
CA GLY A 220 18.80 -7.33 -7.98
C GLY A 220 18.35 -6.74 -6.64
N ASP A 221 17.21 -7.21 -6.11
CA ASP A 221 16.60 -6.71 -4.88
C ASP A 221 16.61 -7.73 -3.72
N ALA A 222 17.51 -8.72 -3.77
CA ALA A 222 17.69 -9.67 -2.67
C ALA A 222 18.28 -9.03 -1.41
N ASN A 223 17.76 -9.43 -0.24
CA ASN A 223 18.34 -9.15 1.07
C ASN A 223 19.43 -10.18 1.37
N SER A 224 20.55 -9.74 1.95
CA SER A 224 21.65 -10.64 2.29
C SER A 224 21.32 -11.51 3.50
N TYR A 225 22.08 -12.60 3.70
CA TYR A 225 21.95 -13.39 4.92
C TYR A 225 22.27 -12.56 6.19
N ALA A 226 23.13 -11.55 6.07
CA ALA A 226 23.43 -10.62 7.16
C ALA A 226 22.19 -9.80 7.56
N ALA A 227 21.38 -9.35 6.60
CA ALA A 227 20.11 -8.67 6.86
C ALA A 227 19.13 -9.57 7.65
N PHE A 228 19.06 -10.87 7.33
CA PHE A 228 18.26 -11.80 8.13
C PHE A 228 18.77 -11.97 9.58
N ARG A 229 20.10 -11.92 9.81
CA ARG A 229 20.64 -11.91 11.19
C ARG A 229 20.30 -10.61 11.93
N GLN A 230 20.32 -9.47 11.23
CA GLN A 230 19.90 -8.19 11.81
C GLN A 230 18.42 -8.23 12.25
N LEU A 231 17.53 -8.82 11.45
CA LEU A 231 16.13 -9.04 11.84
C LEU A 231 16.02 -9.77 13.18
N LYS A 232 16.80 -10.85 13.39
CA LYS A 232 16.79 -11.59 14.66
C LYS A 232 17.22 -10.72 15.83
N THR A 233 18.33 -10.01 15.68
CA THR A 233 18.84 -9.10 16.71
C THR A 233 17.83 -7.98 17.01
N TYR A 234 17.20 -7.41 15.98
CA TYR A 234 16.19 -6.38 16.13
C TYR A 234 14.96 -6.89 16.91
N ASN A 235 14.47 -8.08 16.55
CA ASN A 235 13.38 -8.74 17.27
C ASN A 235 13.71 -8.95 18.76
N GLU A 236 14.91 -9.43 19.09
CA GLU A 236 15.35 -9.61 20.48
C GLU A 236 15.38 -8.28 21.25
N GLN A 237 15.80 -7.19 20.60
CA GLN A 237 15.80 -5.85 21.19
C GLN A 237 14.37 -5.35 21.44
N LEU A 238 13.46 -5.53 20.47
CA LEU A 238 12.04 -5.17 20.62
C LEU A 238 11.37 -5.95 21.74
N GLU A 239 11.64 -7.25 21.88
CA GLU A 239 11.12 -8.06 22.98
C GLU A 239 11.63 -7.56 24.34
N LYS A 240 12.92 -7.23 24.47
CA LYS A 240 13.48 -6.66 25.70
C LYS A 240 12.83 -5.31 26.04
N ARG A 241 12.61 -4.44 25.07
CA ARG A 241 11.92 -3.15 25.26
C ARG A 241 10.48 -3.36 25.71
N ARG A 242 9.74 -4.25 25.06
CA ARG A 242 8.34 -4.57 25.41
C ARG A 242 8.24 -5.19 26.80
N ALA A 243 9.11 -6.13 27.14
CA ALA A 243 9.15 -6.75 28.47
C ALA A 243 9.49 -5.72 29.56
N SER A 244 10.42 -4.80 29.29
CA SER A 244 10.75 -3.71 30.21
C SER A 244 9.55 -2.79 30.43
N ALA A 245 8.84 -2.39 29.36
CA ALA A 245 7.62 -1.57 29.48
C ALA A 245 6.51 -2.26 30.29
N VAL A 246 6.29 -3.56 30.08
CA VAL A 246 5.29 -4.35 30.83
C VAL A 246 5.69 -4.51 32.31
N ALA A 247 6.98 -4.65 32.62
CA ALA A 247 7.47 -4.72 34.00
C ALA A 247 7.28 -3.39 34.74
N HIS A 248 7.46 -2.25 34.08
CA HIS A 248 7.20 -0.92 34.66
C HIS A 248 5.69 -0.63 34.85
N GLY A 249 4.82 -1.27 34.07
CA GLY A 249 3.37 -1.15 34.19
C GLY A 249 2.72 -2.01 35.28
N ARG A 250 3.47 -2.84 36.03
CA ARG A 250 2.96 -3.77 37.07
C ARG A 250 3.59 -3.59 38.46
N GLY A 251 4.04 -2.38 38.82
CA GLY A 251 4.59 -2.10 40.15
C GLY A 251 3.54 -1.68 41.17
N GLU A 252 3.38 -2.47 42.25
CA GLU A 252 2.71 -2.10 43.51
C GLU A 252 3.33 -0.87 44.20
N PRO A 253 2.61 -0.18 45.11
CA PRO A 253 3.01 1.13 45.62
C PRO A 253 4.11 1.00 46.67
N ALA A 254 5.35 1.32 46.29
CA ALA A 254 6.44 1.48 47.24
C ALA A 254 6.42 2.91 47.83
N SER A 255 5.88 3.02 49.04
CA SER A 255 6.27 4.04 50.02
C SER A 255 7.79 4.06 50.16
N ASN A 256 8.42 5.24 50.03
CA ASN A 256 9.37 5.76 51.03
C ASN A 256 9.81 7.20 50.73
N VAL A 257 10.09 7.89 51.83
CA VAL A 257 10.27 9.33 52.03
C VAL A 257 11.63 9.86 51.53
N VAL A 258 11.60 11.15 51.16
CA VAL A 258 12.56 12.06 50.48
C VAL A 258 13.92 12.27 51.19
N PRO A 259 14.98 12.81 50.53
CA PRO A 259 15.22 14.27 50.67
C PRO A 259 15.72 15.03 49.41
N ILE A 260 14.97 16.10 49.11
CA ILE A 260 15.34 17.46 48.68
C ILE A 260 16.59 17.62 47.78
N ARG A 261 16.33 17.74 46.48
CA ARG A 261 16.86 18.84 45.64
C ARG A 261 15.78 19.25 44.64
N ARG A 262 15.49 20.55 44.58
CA ARG A 262 14.64 21.14 43.54
C ARG A 262 15.37 20.99 42.20
N THR A 263 14.86 20.13 41.34
CA THR A 263 15.06 20.21 39.90
C THR A 263 13.71 20.07 39.23
N GLU A 264 13.53 20.84 38.17
CA GLU A 264 12.29 21.17 37.48
C GLU A 264 11.35 19.97 37.27
N LYS A 265 10.04 20.21 37.40
CA LYS A 265 9.01 19.18 37.17
C LYS A 265 9.27 18.50 35.82
N PRO A 266 9.44 17.17 35.76
CA PRO A 266 9.37 16.46 34.50
C PRO A 266 7.97 16.66 33.93
N VAL A 267 7.90 17.07 32.66
CA VAL A 267 6.65 17.12 31.91
C VAL A 267 6.16 15.69 31.80
N ASP A 268 4.95 15.44 32.30
CA ASP A 268 4.25 14.17 32.26
C ASP A 268 4.15 13.71 30.79
N THR A 269 4.96 12.72 30.41
CA THR A 269 5.00 12.20 29.05
C THR A 269 3.85 11.21 28.87
N GLY A 270 2.68 11.74 28.47
CA GLY A 270 1.52 10.93 28.10
C GLY A 270 1.82 9.96 26.95
N GLU A 271 1.00 8.92 26.83
CA GLU A 271 1.15 7.76 25.92
C GLU A 271 1.45 8.14 24.44
N PHE A 272 1.00 9.32 24.00
CA PHE A 272 1.16 9.78 22.62
C PHE A 272 2.29 10.81 22.41
N SER A 273 3.10 11.08 23.45
CA SER A 273 4.10 12.17 23.43
C SER A 273 5.14 11.99 22.33
N ASP A 274 5.63 10.76 22.14
CA ASP A 274 6.63 10.44 21.11
C ASP A 274 6.08 10.64 19.69
N PHE A 275 4.82 10.26 19.47
CA PHE A 275 4.15 10.46 18.17
C PHE A 275 3.98 11.95 17.85
N VAL A 276 3.42 12.72 18.79
CA VAL A 276 3.19 14.16 18.58
C VAL A 276 4.53 14.89 18.45
N GLN A 277 5.55 14.47 19.20
CA GLN A 277 6.91 15.01 19.05
C GLN A 277 7.51 14.70 17.68
N ALA A 278 7.25 13.52 17.10
CA ALA A 278 7.69 13.21 15.74
C ALA A 278 7.02 14.10 14.68
N VAL A 279 5.74 14.47 14.87
CA VAL A 279 5.01 15.37 13.96
C VAL A 279 5.57 16.80 13.98
N PHE A 280 5.85 17.33 15.17
CA PHE A 280 6.31 18.72 15.32
C PHE A 280 7.83 18.88 15.39
N HIS A 281 8.59 17.78 15.40
CA HIS A 281 10.01 17.66 15.79
C HIS A 281 10.32 18.07 17.24
N ARG A 282 9.62 19.07 17.78
CA ARG A 282 9.62 19.51 19.17
C ARG A 282 8.18 19.88 19.58
N LEU A 283 7.75 19.42 20.76
CA LEU A 283 6.40 19.71 21.25
C LEU A 283 6.14 21.24 21.36
N PRO A 284 5.09 21.76 20.71
CA PRO A 284 4.69 23.15 20.86
C PRO A 284 4.37 23.51 22.31
N PRO A 285 4.73 24.72 22.79
CA PRO A 285 4.44 25.13 24.15
C PRO A 285 2.95 25.06 24.50
N GLY A 286 2.62 24.35 25.59
CA GLY A 286 1.24 24.23 26.06
C GLY A 286 0.37 23.24 25.30
N ILE A 287 0.94 22.42 24.40
CA ILE A 287 0.20 21.35 23.74
C ILE A 287 -0.23 20.28 24.75
N ILE A 288 -1.52 20.00 24.78
CA ILE A 288 -2.07 18.79 25.42
C ILE A 288 -2.00 17.68 24.37
N VAL A 289 -1.02 16.78 24.52
CA VAL A 289 -0.67 15.74 23.55
C VAL A 289 -1.88 14.85 23.23
N ASP A 290 -2.57 14.37 24.25
CA ASP A 290 -3.71 13.47 24.09
C ASP A 290 -4.87 14.12 23.33
N ASN A 291 -5.20 15.38 23.65
CA ASN A 291 -6.25 16.13 22.97
C ASN A 291 -5.89 16.38 21.50
N TRP A 292 -4.61 16.69 21.21
CA TRP A 292 -4.16 16.89 19.82
C TRP A 292 -4.26 15.59 19.03
N TYR A 293 -3.80 14.48 19.60
CA TYR A 293 -3.84 13.17 18.96
C TYR A 293 -5.28 12.69 18.71
N LYS A 294 -6.15 12.76 19.72
CA LYS A 294 -7.58 12.46 19.57
C LYS A 294 -8.24 13.38 18.54
N GLY A 295 -7.87 14.66 18.52
CA GLY A 295 -8.39 15.63 17.57
C GLY A 295 -8.04 15.28 16.13
N ARG A 296 -6.82 14.80 15.88
CA ARG A 296 -6.41 14.25 14.58
C ARG A 296 -7.27 13.06 14.17
N LEU A 297 -7.54 12.13 15.09
CA LEU A 297 -8.39 10.96 14.83
C LEU A 297 -9.83 11.35 14.51
N TYR A 298 -10.41 12.29 15.26
CA TYR A 298 -11.76 12.81 15.00
C TYR A 298 -11.83 13.54 13.66
N HIS A 299 -10.85 14.40 13.35
CA HIS A 299 -10.79 15.09 12.06
C HIS A 299 -10.69 14.11 10.87
N LEU A 300 -10.06 12.94 11.07
CA LEU A 300 -9.92 11.91 10.04
C LEU A 300 -11.16 11.03 9.87
N ASN A 301 -11.70 10.53 10.98
CA ASN A 301 -12.70 9.47 10.98
C ASN A 301 -14.12 10.00 11.19
N GLY A 302 -14.27 11.24 11.65
CA GLY A 302 -15.52 11.75 12.19
C GLY A 302 -15.94 11.05 13.48
N LEU A 303 -17.18 11.27 13.89
CA LEU A 303 -17.75 10.56 15.04
C LEU A 303 -17.98 9.10 14.67
N ASN A 304 -17.49 8.17 15.49
CA ASN A 304 -17.63 6.73 15.26
C ASN A 304 -18.49 6.03 16.33
N GLY A 305 -19.01 6.78 17.29
CA GLY A 305 -19.96 6.31 18.28
C GLY A 305 -20.78 7.43 18.90
N PRO A 306 -21.89 7.08 19.58
CA PRO A 306 -22.73 8.04 20.26
C PRO A 306 -21.97 8.74 21.41
N SER A 307 -22.45 9.93 21.80
CA SER A 307 -21.91 10.71 22.92
C SER A 307 -20.47 11.23 22.76
N GLN A 308 -19.90 11.18 21.56
CA GLN A 308 -18.54 11.68 21.28
C GLN A 308 -18.49 13.16 20.91
N ARG A 309 -19.64 13.82 20.68
CA ARG A 309 -19.71 15.22 20.20
C ARG A 309 -18.86 16.17 21.04
N ALA A 310 -19.05 16.19 22.36
CA ALA A 310 -18.39 17.15 23.24
C ALA A 310 -16.85 16.96 23.27
N GLU A 311 -16.40 15.70 23.43
CA GLU A 311 -14.97 15.36 23.39
C GLU A 311 -14.35 15.71 22.02
N SER A 312 -15.07 15.43 20.93
CA SER A 312 -14.61 15.74 19.58
C SER A 312 -14.43 17.25 19.35
N ILE A 313 -15.33 18.08 19.88
CA ILE A 313 -15.26 19.54 19.75
C ILE A 313 -13.99 20.06 20.43
N GLU A 314 -13.72 19.61 21.65
CA GLU A 314 -12.52 20.01 22.40
C GLU A 314 -11.24 19.53 21.69
N CYS A 315 -11.19 18.25 21.31
CA CYS A 315 -10.02 17.65 20.70
C CYS A 315 -9.74 18.22 19.31
N VAL A 316 -10.75 18.36 18.45
CA VAL A 316 -10.59 18.96 17.11
C VAL A 316 -10.22 20.43 17.23
N GLY A 317 -10.82 21.18 18.15
CA GLY A 317 -10.41 22.57 18.39
C GLY A 317 -8.93 22.68 18.77
N HIS A 318 -8.45 21.78 19.62
CA HIS A 318 -7.05 21.72 20.02
C HIS A 318 -6.12 21.27 18.88
N TYR A 319 -6.56 20.33 18.05
CA TYR A 319 -5.84 19.90 16.85
C TYR A 319 -5.70 21.04 15.82
N LEU A 320 -6.78 21.77 15.53
CA LEU A 320 -6.77 22.92 14.63
C LEU A 320 -5.93 24.09 15.18
N PHE A 321 -5.89 24.25 16.50
CA PHE A 321 -5.07 25.28 17.15
C PHE A 321 -3.58 25.16 16.78
N TYR A 322 -3.05 23.93 16.80
CA TYR A 322 -1.64 23.66 16.49
C TYR A 322 -1.41 23.28 15.01
N GLY A 323 -2.46 22.92 14.27
CA GLY A 323 -2.35 22.38 12.92
C GLY A 323 -1.73 20.98 12.89
N ASP A 324 -1.39 20.50 11.69
CA ASP A 324 -0.69 19.23 11.48
C ASP A 324 0.33 19.36 10.34
N PRO A 325 1.60 19.62 10.66
CA PRO A 325 2.69 19.69 9.69
C PRO A 325 2.83 18.42 8.84
N SER A 326 2.51 17.24 9.37
CA SER A 326 2.61 15.97 8.62
C SER A 326 1.52 15.82 7.55
N ARG A 327 0.52 16.70 7.54
CA ARG A 327 -0.61 16.70 6.62
C ARG A 327 -0.77 18.03 5.88
N ASP A 328 0.23 18.91 5.95
CA ASP A 328 0.15 20.30 5.49
C ASP A 328 -1.07 21.07 6.01
N LEU A 329 -1.57 20.73 7.20
CA LEU A 329 -2.73 21.40 7.79
C LEU A 329 -2.27 22.65 8.53
N PRO A 330 -2.66 23.87 8.10
CA PRO A 330 -2.19 25.10 8.71
C PRO A 330 -2.73 25.24 10.13
N ALA A 331 -1.89 25.76 11.03
CA ALA A 331 -2.31 26.10 12.37
C ALA A 331 -3.26 27.30 12.36
N LEU A 332 -4.44 27.13 12.93
CA LEU A 332 -5.35 28.19 13.31
C LEU A 332 -5.09 28.49 14.78
N GLY A 333 -3.95 29.10 15.11
CA GLY A 333 -3.56 29.38 16.51
C GLY A 333 -4.14 30.69 17.06
N TYR A 334 -3.30 31.46 17.76
CA TYR A 334 -3.69 32.78 18.30
C TYR A 334 -4.15 33.74 17.20
N GLY A 335 -5.25 34.47 17.46
CA GLY A 335 -5.81 35.45 16.53
C GLY A 335 -6.66 34.86 15.40
N TYR A 336 -6.97 33.56 15.47
CA TYR A 336 -7.83 32.83 14.52
C TYR A 336 -9.05 32.21 15.22
N GLU A 337 -9.50 32.78 16.34
CA GLU A 337 -10.60 32.24 17.17
C GLU A 337 -11.90 32.05 16.36
N LYS A 338 -12.27 33.04 15.52
CA LYS A 338 -13.49 32.96 14.70
C LYS A 338 -13.34 31.93 13.58
N GLU A 339 -12.20 31.94 12.92
CA GLU A 339 -11.81 31.01 11.86
C GLU A 339 -11.83 29.56 12.33
N ARG A 340 -11.30 29.31 13.53
CA ARG A 340 -11.29 28.01 14.18
C ARG A 340 -12.69 27.57 14.61
N GLN A 341 -13.52 28.49 15.08
CA GLN A 341 -14.93 28.20 15.35
C GLN A 341 -15.65 27.71 14.09
N TRP A 342 -15.54 28.43 12.97
CA TRP A 342 -16.15 28.03 11.70
C TRP A 342 -15.65 26.65 11.25
N ALA A 343 -14.34 26.39 11.35
CA ALA A 343 -13.77 25.10 10.98
C ALA A 343 -14.31 23.94 11.82
N ILE A 344 -14.52 24.14 13.13
CA ILE A 344 -15.11 23.10 14.01
C ILE A 344 -16.60 22.89 13.67
N GLU A 345 -17.35 23.95 13.39
CA GLU A 345 -18.77 23.85 12.99
C GLU A 345 -18.92 23.07 11.68
N GLU A 346 -18.09 23.36 10.68
CA GLU A 346 -18.10 22.65 9.39
C GLU A 346 -17.63 21.19 9.54
N TYR A 347 -16.61 20.93 10.36
CA TYR A 347 -16.23 19.57 10.72
C TYR A 347 -17.43 18.79 11.27
N LEU A 348 -18.19 19.36 12.22
CA LEU A 348 -19.34 18.68 12.80
C LEU A 348 -20.45 18.43 11.77
N LYS A 349 -20.71 19.37 10.86
CA LYS A 349 -21.72 19.17 9.80
C LYS A 349 -21.31 18.03 8.87
N ALA A 350 -20.06 18.03 8.42
CA ALA A 350 -19.56 17.06 7.44
C ALA A 350 -19.26 15.68 8.04
N ARG A 351 -18.86 15.60 9.32
CA ARG A 351 -18.27 14.40 9.95
C ARG A 351 -18.98 13.93 11.22
N ASN A 352 -20.23 14.31 11.39
CA ASN A 352 -21.09 13.77 12.44
C ASN A 352 -21.43 12.28 12.22
N ASN A 353 -21.42 11.79 10.98
CA ASN A 353 -21.70 10.38 10.62
C ASN A 353 -23.01 9.83 11.23
N GLY A 354 -23.99 10.71 11.45
CA GLY A 354 -25.26 10.37 12.11
C GLY A 354 -25.17 10.05 13.61
N GLN A 355 -24.01 10.24 14.26
CA GLN A 355 -23.78 9.80 15.65
C GLN A 355 -24.26 10.80 16.72
N SER A 356 -24.42 12.08 16.38
CA SER A 356 -25.00 13.09 17.26
C SER A 356 -26.49 13.27 16.98
N TYR A 357 -27.31 12.83 17.93
CA TYR A 357 -28.75 13.04 17.91
C TYR A 357 -29.14 14.52 17.80
N ASP A 358 -28.45 15.41 18.51
CA ASP A 358 -28.78 16.84 18.55
C ASP A 358 -28.52 17.53 17.20
N ILE A 359 -27.43 17.14 16.51
CA ILE A 359 -27.10 17.66 15.18
C ILE A 359 -28.10 17.12 14.16
N ASN A 360 -28.41 15.82 14.21
CA ASN A 360 -29.38 15.19 13.31
C ASN A 360 -30.78 15.81 13.41
N ARG A 361 -31.14 16.36 14.59
CA ARG A 361 -32.41 17.05 14.83
C ARG A 361 -32.35 18.56 14.60
N GLY A 362 -31.21 19.10 14.17
CA GLY A 362 -31.03 20.53 13.90
C GLY A 362 -31.14 21.41 15.14
N ARG A 363 -30.78 20.90 16.34
CA ARG A 363 -30.85 21.73 17.55
C ARG A 363 -29.71 22.76 17.58
N ALA A 364 -30.04 24.01 17.82
CA ALA A 364 -29.06 25.11 17.84
C ALA A 364 -28.03 24.99 18.99
N ASP A 365 -28.41 24.38 20.12
CA ASP A 365 -27.54 24.12 21.26
C ASP A 365 -26.45 23.06 20.96
N ALA A 366 -26.57 22.34 19.84
CA ALA A 366 -25.58 21.36 19.41
C ALA A 366 -24.19 21.98 19.16
N PHE A 367 -24.12 23.28 18.89
CA PHE A 367 -22.87 24.01 18.61
C PHE A 367 -22.41 24.92 19.76
N ALA A 368 -23.15 24.99 20.87
CA ALA A 368 -22.86 25.93 21.97
C ALA A 368 -21.48 25.74 22.63
N GLN A 369 -20.88 24.55 22.52
CA GLN A 369 -19.55 24.26 23.07
C GLN A 369 -18.41 24.67 22.13
N VAL A 370 -18.69 24.95 20.85
CA VAL A 370 -17.67 25.24 19.85
C VAL A 370 -16.97 26.55 20.12
N GLU A 371 -17.70 27.60 20.49
CA GLU A 371 -17.11 28.89 20.85
C GLU A 371 -16.08 28.74 21.98
N ARG A 372 -16.38 27.92 23.00
CA ARG A 372 -15.46 27.68 24.12
C ARG A 372 -14.19 26.96 23.66
N ALA A 373 -14.32 25.93 22.82
CA ALA A 373 -13.17 25.21 22.28
C ALA A 373 -12.32 26.09 21.34
N ALA A 374 -12.97 26.92 20.52
CA ALA A 374 -12.30 27.87 19.65
C ALA A 374 -11.54 28.93 20.45
N ASN A 375 -12.04 29.38 21.60
CA ASN A 375 -11.37 30.36 22.46
C ASN A 375 -10.36 29.73 23.46
N TRP A 376 -10.08 28.42 23.36
CA TRP A 376 -9.12 27.76 24.25
C TRP A 376 -7.72 28.37 24.10
N ARG A 377 -7.02 28.53 25.24
CA ARG A 377 -5.64 29.02 25.32
C ARG A 377 -4.83 28.24 26.36
N PRO A 378 -3.52 28.03 26.13
CA PRO A 378 -2.63 27.44 27.12
C PRO A 378 -2.62 28.20 28.45
N ALA A 379 -2.51 27.48 29.57
CA ALA A 379 -2.60 28.05 30.92
C ALA A 379 -1.64 29.23 31.17
N HIS A 380 -0.43 29.16 30.60
CA HIS A 380 0.60 30.20 30.73
C HIS A 380 0.36 31.46 29.87
N LYS A 381 -0.68 31.48 29.03
CA LYS A 381 -1.02 32.58 28.10
C LYS A 381 -2.43 33.14 28.29
N LYS A 382 -3.14 32.75 29.36
CA LYS A 382 -4.50 33.23 29.65
C LYS A 382 -4.58 34.74 30.02
N GLY A 383 -3.46 35.46 30.11
CA GLY A 383 -3.41 36.89 30.44
C GLY A 383 -2.71 37.81 29.43
N ASP A 384 -2.18 37.28 28.32
CA ASP A 384 -1.46 38.09 27.30
C ASP A 384 -2.36 38.46 26.10
N GLU A 385 -2.13 39.63 25.49
CA GLU A 385 -2.76 40.00 24.22
C GLU A 385 -2.26 39.12 23.05
N PRO A 386 -3.15 38.64 22.15
CA PRO A 386 -2.77 37.73 21.06
C PRO A 386 -1.96 38.44 19.95
N GLN A 387 -0.78 37.91 19.60
CA GLN A 387 0.03 38.35 18.45
C GLN A 387 0.04 37.32 17.31
N LYS A 388 -0.02 37.81 16.06
CA LYS A 388 -0.14 37.01 14.83
C LYS A 388 1.23 36.48 14.33
N TYR A 389 1.32 35.20 13.99
CA TYR A 389 2.54 34.53 13.50
C TYR A 389 2.70 34.61 11.96
N SER A 390 3.94 34.81 11.47
CA SER A 390 4.34 34.71 10.06
C SER A 390 5.72 34.02 9.93
N PRO A 391 5.87 32.95 9.12
CA PRO A 391 7.15 32.25 8.94
C PRO A 391 8.00 32.87 7.82
N VAL A 392 9.33 32.92 8.01
CA VAL A 392 10.31 33.32 6.98
C VAL A 392 11.19 32.12 6.63
N VAL A 393 11.19 31.68 5.37
CA VAL A 393 12.02 30.55 4.89
C VAL A 393 13.33 31.06 4.26
N PRO A 394 14.51 30.50 4.57
CA PRO A 394 15.78 30.96 4.01
C PRO A 394 15.97 30.62 2.52
N ILE A 395 16.36 31.62 1.72
CA ILE A 395 16.56 31.56 0.26
C ILE A 395 17.63 30.53 -0.17
N SER A 396 18.56 30.15 0.70
CA SER A 396 19.63 29.20 0.42
C SER A 396 19.11 27.79 0.10
N TRP A 397 18.02 27.37 0.74
CA TRP A 397 17.51 26.00 0.65
C TRP A 397 16.83 25.70 -0.70
N VAL A 398 16.14 26.68 -1.27
CA VAL A 398 15.49 26.56 -2.59
C VAL A 398 16.53 26.44 -3.72
N ARG A 399 17.64 27.18 -3.62
CA ARG A 399 18.72 27.15 -4.61
C ARG A 399 19.48 25.83 -4.59
N GLU A 400 19.68 25.23 -3.42
CA GLU A 400 20.46 24.00 -3.29
C GLU A 400 19.77 22.78 -3.92
N ASN A 401 18.44 22.66 -3.79
CA ASN A 401 17.69 21.57 -4.41
C ASN A 401 17.66 21.66 -5.95
N ALA A 402 17.53 22.86 -6.50
CA ALA A 402 17.59 23.06 -7.95
C ALA A 402 18.97 22.69 -8.53
N ASN A 403 20.04 23.05 -7.81
CA ASN A 403 21.40 22.73 -8.22
C ASN A 403 21.67 21.21 -8.23
N ARG A 404 21.17 20.46 -7.23
CA ARG A 404 21.32 18.99 -7.18
C ARG A 404 20.60 18.27 -8.32
N LYS A 405 19.42 18.74 -8.72
CA LYS A 405 18.66 18.19 -9.87
C LYS A 405 19.39 18.43 -11.20
N ALA A 406 19.93 19.63 -11.39
CA ALA A 406 20.68 19.97 -12.60
C ALA A 406 22.00 19.16 -12.71
N ASP A 407 22.70 18.97 -11.59
CA ASP A 407 23.93 18.17 -11.54
C ASP A 407 23.69 16.70 -11.93
N ALA A 408 22.65 16.07 -11.38
CA ALA A 408 22.32 14.68 -11.68
C ALA A 408 22.02 14.45 -13.17
N ARG A 409 21.20 15.31 -13.79
CA ARG A 409 20.90 15.22 -15.23
C ARG A 409 22.15 15.39 -16.09
N LYS A 410 23.04 16.31 -15.72
CA LYS A 410 24.30 16.55 -16.44
C LYS A 410 25.22 15.33 -16.38
N ARG A 411 25.34 14.68 -15.22
CA ARG A 411 26.17 13.48 -15.06
C ARG A 411 25.65 12.28 -15.87
N ILE A 412 24.34 12.08 -15.91
CA ILE A 412 23.72 11.01 -16.70
C ILE A 412 23.92 11.27 -18.21
N SER A 413 23.71 12.50 -18.67
CA SER A 413 23.95 12.86 -20.08
C SER A 413 25.41 12.66 -20.47
N ASN A 414 26.35 13.17 -19.68
CA ASN A 414 27.79 13.03 -19.98
C ASN A 414 28.24 11.56 -19.99
N ALA A 415 27.71 10.74 -19.10
CA ALA A 415 28.01 9.31 -19.06
C ALA A 415 27.47 8.59 -20.31
N LEU A 416 26.25 8.92 -20.72
CA LEU A 416 25.63 8.39 -21.93
C LEU A 416 26.39 8.82 -23.18
N ASP A 417 26.76 10.09 -23.28
CA ASP A 417 27.54 10.62 -24.40
C ASP A 417 28.92 9.96 -24.49
N GLY A 418 29.60 9.75 -23.35
CA GLY A 418 30.87 9.03 -23.30
C GLY A 418 30.75 7.56 -23.73
N LEU A 419 29.65 6.89 -23.39
CA LEU A 419 29.39 5.52 -23.85
C LEU A 419 29.07 5.46 -25.35
N LYS A 420 28.33 6.46 -25.87
CA LYS A 420 28.05 6.61 -27.31
C LYS A 420 29.32 6.90 -28.12
N GLU A 421 30.20 7.77 -27.64
CA GLU A 421 31.48 8.10 -28.29
C GLU A 421 32.41 6.88 -28.38
N ARG A 422 32.36 6.00 -27.38
CA ARG A 422 33.13 4.74 -27.38
C ARG A 422 32.53 3.66 -28.28
N GLN A 423 31.32 3.86 -28.82
CA GLN A 423 30.51 2.84 -29.51
C GLN A 423 30.37 1.54 -28.69
N GLU A 424 30.44 1.65 -27.37
CA GLU A 424 30.33 0.52 -26.46
C GLU A 424 28.86 0.25 -26.18
N LYS A 425 28.45 -1.01 -26.35
CA LYS A 425 27.16 -1.49 -25.84
C LYS A 425 27.20 -1.36 -24.33
N PHE A 426 26.18 -0.76 -23.72
CA PHE A 426 26.16 -0.51 -22.30
C PHE A 426 24.90 -1.09 -21.64
N THR A 427 25.07 -1.63 -20.44
CA THR A 427 23.97 -2.00 -19.55
C THR A 427 23.54 -0.80 -18.71
N THR A 428 22.32 -0.86 -18.17
CA THR A 428 21.83 0.16 -17.23
C THR A 428 22.71 0.28 -15.97
N GLU A 429 23.38 -0.81 -15.57
CA GLU A 429 24.32 -0.81 -14.45
C GLU A 429 25.67 -0.14 -14.78
N GLU A 430 26.16 -0.26 -16.01
CA GLU A 430 27.34 0.46 -16.49
C GLU A 430 27.07 1.96 -16.62
N LEU A 431 25.93 2.34 -17.20
CA LEU A 431 25.51 3.74 -17.27
C LEU A 431 25.38 4.36 -15.87
N ARG A 432 24.82 3.60 -14.90
CA ARG A 432 24.71 4.04 -13.50
C ARG A 432 26.08 4.28 -12.85
N LYS A 433 27.02 3.35 -13.06
CA LYS A 433 28.38 3.43 -12.51
C LYS A 433 29.14 4.62 -13.10
N GLU A 434 29.03 4.83 -14.40
CA GLU A 434 29.67 5.95 -15.11
C GLU A 434 29.06 7.30 -14.70
N ALA A 435 27.73 7.38 -14.56
CA ALA A 435 27.02 8.58 -14.10
C ALA A 435 27.20 8.87 -12.58
N LYS A 436 27.75 7.90 -11.83
CA LYS A 436 27.95 7.96 -10.37
C LYS A 436 26.67 8.34 -9.61
N CYS A 437 25.53 7.80 -10.02
CA CYS A 437 24.24 8.06 -9.39
C CYS A 437 23.62 6.79 -8.82
N SER A 438 22.57 6.94 -8.00
CA SER A 438 21.78 5.80 -7.54
C SER A 438 20.89 5.27 -8.67
N LYS A 439 20.40 4.03 -8.54
CA LYS A 439 19.45 3.44 -9.49
C LYS A 439 18.17 4.29 -9.57
N GLU A 440 17.66 4.73 -8.42
CA GLU A 440 16.48 5.61 -8.35
C GLU A 440 16.69 6.96 -9.07
N THR A 441 17.88 7.58 -8.95
CA THR A 441 18.19 8.80 -9.70
C THR A 441 18.30 8.55 -11.21
N LEU A 442 18.80 7.39 -11.64
CA LEU A 442 18.89 7.02 -13.05
C LEU A 442 17.49 6.83 -13.68
N TYR A 443 16.58 6.13 -12.99
CA TYR A 443 15.22 5.88 -13.47
C TYR A 443 14.32 7.11 -13.40
N ASN A 444 14.50 8.01 -12.43
CA ASN A 444 13.82 9.32 -12.38
C ASN A 444 14.22 10.24 -13.55
N HIS A 445 15.26 9.89 -14.30
CA HIS A 445 15.75 10.61 -15.48
C HIS A 445 15.82 9.71 -16.72
N LYS A 446 14.90 8.74 -16.83
CA LYS A 446 14.77 7.81 -17.97
C LYS A 446 14.53 8.51 -19.31
N ASP A 447 14.03 9.74 -19.28
CA ASP A 447 13.85 10.61 -20.44
C ASP A 447 15.17 10.88 -21.20
N ILE A 448 16.32 10.70 -20.55
CA ILE A 448 17.65 10.99 -21.12
C ILE A 448 18.24 9.79 -21.88
N TRP A 449 17.97 8.54 -21.46
CA TRP A 449 18.78 7.38 -21.89
C TRP A 449 17.99 6.18 -22.41
N HIS A 450 16.68 6.08 -22.11
CA HIS A 450 15.90 4.88 -22.39
C HIS A 450 15.84 4.52 -23.88
N LYS A 451 15.65 5.54 -24.73
CA LYS A 451 15.52 5.34 -26.18
C LYS A 451 16.81 4.81 -26.82
N ASP A 452 17.95 5.35 -26.40
CA ASP A 452 19.26 4.90 -26.90
C ASP A 452 19.59 3.47 -26.45
N TYR A 453 19.06 3.05 -25.30
CA TYR A 453 19.19 1.68 -24.82
C TYR A 453 18.34 0.70 -25.66
N GLU A 454 17.12 1.08 -26.04
CA GLU A 454 16.25 0.30 -26.92
C GLU A 454 16.85 0.15 -28.33
N ASP A 455 17.40 1.24 -28.89
CA ASP A 455 18.04 1.25 -30.21
C ASP A 455 19.29 0.34 -30.25
N LEU A 456 19.99 0.16 -29.12
CA LEU A 456 21.12 -0.78 -28.99
C LEU A 456 20.68 -2.26 -28.91
N ALA A 457 19.45 -2.52 -28.46
CA ALA A 457 18.93 -3.88 -28.26
C ALA A 457 18.39 -4.50 -29.56
N GLU A 458 18.00 -3.69 -30.56
CA GLU A 458 17.49 -4.17 -31.86
C GLU A 458 18.50 -5.06 -32.64
N GLY A 459 19.81 -4.94 -32.37
CA GLY A 459 20.84 -5.77 -33.00
C GLY A 459 21.06 -7.16 -32.37
N PHE A 460 20.42 -7.46 -31.23
CA PHE A 460 20.66 -8.69 -30.46
C PHE A 460 19.89 -9.91 -31.01
N PHE A 461 18.75 -9.71 -31.67
CA PHE A 461 17.89 -10.81 -32.16
C PHE A 461 18.29 -11.39 -33.53
N ALA A 462 19.30 -10.84 -34.20
CA ALA A 462 19.67 -11.26 -35.56
C ALA A 462 20.78 -12.33 -35.62
N ALA A 463 21.44 -12.64 -34.50
CA ALA A 463 22.64 -13.48 -34.51
C ALA A 463 22.63 -14.52 -33.39
N SER A 464 21.88 -15.61 -33.56
CA SER A 464 22.19 -16.91 -32.94
C SER A 464 21.44 -18.01 -33.68
N THR A 465 22.14 -18.64 -34.62
CA THR A 465 21.71 -19.82 -35.36
C THR A 465 21.86 -21.09 -34.54
N ASP A 466 20.91 -22.00 -34.77
CA ASP A 466 20.76 -23.38 -34.31
C ASP A 466 22.05 -24.17 -34.05
N GLU A 467 22.12 -24.85 -32.90
CA GLU A 467 22.53 -26.27 -32.78
C GLU A 467 22.47 -26.73 -31.31
N TYR A 468 22.31 -28.05 -31.10
CA TYR A 468 22.28 -28.81 -29.82
C TYR A 468 20.94 -28.80 -29.02
N ASN A 469 20.29 -29.92 -28.68
CA ASN A 469 20.55 -31.34 -28.93
C ASN A 469 19.25 -32.16 -28.71
N ASP A 470 19.03 -33.13 -29.60
CA ASP A 470 18.10 -34.25 -29.44
C ASP A 470 18.44 -35.11 -28.21
N VAL A 471 17.44 -35.49 -27.40
CA VAL A 471 17.36 -36.85 -26.85
C VAL A 471 15.89 -37.28 -26.73
N VAL A 472 15.67 -38.48 -27.27
CA VAL A 472 14.44 -39.22 -27.46
C VAL A 472 13.95 -39.88 -26.15
N GLY A 473 12.65 -39.73 -25.85
CA GLY A 473 11.77 -40.80 -25.37
C GLY A 473 11.84 -41.28 -23.91
N ALA A 474 10.73 -41.06 -23.17
CA ALA A 474 10.09 -42.10 -22.34
C ALA A 474 8.66 -41.66 -21.99
N GLY A 475 7.67 -42.43 -22.44
CA GLY A 475 6.24 -42.16 -22.23
C GLY A 475 5.77 -42.56 -20.82
N SER A 476 4.68 -41.91 -20.37
CA SER A 476 3.89 -42.37 -19.24
C SER A 476 2.43 -42.54 -19.64
N THR A 477 1.90 -43.71 -19.31
CA THR A 477 0.64 -44.33 -19.71
C THR A 477 -0.58 -43.58 -19.16
N GLN A 478 -1.59 -43.38 -20.01
CA GLN A 478 -2.89 -42.82 -19.62
C GLN A 478 -3.74 -43.86 -18.88
N THR A 479 -4.38 -43.46 -17.78
CA THR A 479 -5.59 -44.09 -17.25
C THR A 479 -6.76 -43.12 -17.39
N GLN A 480 -7.82 -43.54 -18.09
CA GLN A 480 -9.05 -42.76 -18.29
C GLN A 480 -10.02 -42.93 -17.09
N PRO A 481 -10.82 -41.90 -16.73
CA PRO A 481 -11.96 -42.04 -15.82
C PRO A 481 -13.29 -42.29 -16.58
N PRO A 482 -14.32 -42.84 -15.89
CA PRO A 482 -15.51 -43.40 -16.50
C PRO A 482 -16.58 -42.37 -16.86
N THR A 483 -17.35 -42.68 -17.90
CA THR A 483 -18.44 -41.88 -18.46
C THR A 483 -19.74 -42.08 -17.66
N THR A 484 -20.32 -41.01 -17.11
CA THR A 484 -21.63 -41.07 -16.45
C THR A 484 -22.75 -40.82 -17.47
N SER A 485 -23.58 -41.84 -17.73
CA SER A 485 -24.79 -41.74 -18.55
C SER A 485 -25.96 -41.10 -17.77
N LEU A 486 -26.72 -40.25 -18.43
CA LEU A 486 -27.99 -39.68 -17.96
C LEU A 486 -29.10 -40.74 -18.03
N ASP A 487 -29.82 -40.95 -16.93
CA ASP A 487 -30.95 -41.89 -16.84
C ASP A 487 -32.31 -41.13 -16.92
N PRO A 488 -33.30 -41.54 -17.73
CA PRO A 488 -34.49 -40.72 -18.05
C PRO A 488 -35.67 -40.81 -17.07
N ASN A 489 -35.52 -41.38 -15.87
CA ASN A 489 -36.63 -41.49 -14.90
C ASN A 489 -36.31 -40.80 -13.57
N MET A 490 -36.66 -39.52 -13.44
CA MET A 490 -36.47 -38.75 -12.21
C MET A 490 -37.75 -38.72 -11.35
N PRO A 491 -37.71 -39.12 -10.06
CA PRO A 491 -38.90 -39.20 -9.22
C PRO A 491 -39.48 -37.83 -8.84
N PRO A 492 -40.82 -37.70 -8.67
CA PRO A 492 -41.53 -36.42 -8.49
C PRO A 492 -41.02 -35.56 -7.33
N GLY A 493 -40.61 -36.18 -6.22
CA GLY A 493 -40.09 -35.47 -5.04
C GLY A 493 -38.80 -34.69 -5.31
N ARG A 494 -37.94 -35.18 -6.21
CA ARG A 494 -36.67 -34.51 -6.58
C ARG A 494 -36.91 -33.31 -7.50
N LEU A 495 -37.96 -33.36 -8.32
CA LEU A 495 -38.44 -32.24 -9.13
C LEU A 495 -39.05 -31.12 -8.27
N ALA A 496 -39.85 -31.48 -7.27
CA ALA A 496 -40.40 -30.53 -6.30
C ALA A 496 -39.31 -29.83 -5.49
N ALA A 497 -38.32 -30.58 -4.99
CA ALA A 497 -37.18 -30.00 -4.27
C ALA A 497 -36.34 -29.03 -5.13
N ARG A 498 -36.12 -29.35 -6.41
CA ARG A 498 -35.45 -28.43 -7.34
C ARG A 498 -36.26 -27.16 -7.60
N ARG A 499 -37.59 -27.24 -7.72
CA ARG A 499 -38.46 -26.07 -7.88
C ARG A 499 -38.42 -25.16 -6.66
N ILE A 500 -38.48 -25.72 -5.45
CA ILE A 500 -38.40 -24.95 -4.20
C ILE A 500 -37.03 -24.28 -4.07
N ALA A 501 -35.94 -25.00 -4.34
CA ALA A 501 -34.59 -24.42 -4.31
C ALA A 501 -34.41 -23.30 -5.33
N TYR A 502 -34.97 -23.48 -6.53
CA TYR A 502 -34.99 -22.43 -7.57
C TYR A 502 -35.79 -21.21 -7.11
N GLU A 503 -36.96 -21.40 -6.50
CA GLU A 503 -37.80 -20.30 -6.05
C GLU A 503 -37.18 -19.51 -4.88
N ILE A 504 -36.53 -20.19 -3.94
CA ILE A 504 -35.75 -19.56 -2.85
C ILE A 504 -34.58 -18.75 -3.44
N SER A 505 -33.87 -19.30 -4.43
CA SER A 505 -32.80 -18.59 -5.14
C SER A 505 -33.33 -17.32 -5.82
N MET A 506 -34.51 -17.38 -6.45
CA MET A 506 -35.12 -16.23 -7.12
C MET A 506 -35.61 -15.15 -6.14
N ARG A 507 -36.03 -15.51 -4.92
CA ARG A 507 -36.38 -14.54 -3.86
C ARG A 507 -35.13 -13.83 -3.33
N SER A 508 -34.07 -14.58 -3.04
CA SER A 508 -32.77 -14.02 -2.64
C SER A 508 -32.19 -13.06 -3.68
N GLN A 509 -32.38 -13.34 -4.98
CA GLN A 509 -31.97 -12.42 -6.04
C GLN A 509 -32.79 -11.12 -6.08
N ARG A 510 -34.09 -11.15 -5.75
CA ARG A 510 -34.92 -9.94 -5.69
C ARG A 510 -34.54 -9.05 -4.52
N ASP A 511 -34.31 -9.64 -3.34
CA ASP A 511 -33.91 -8.89 -2.15
C ASP A 511 -32.56 -8.18 -2.36
N LYS A 512 -31.62 -8.86 -3.03
CA LYS A 512 -30.34 -8.26 -3.45
C LYS A 512 -30.53 -7.07 -4.40
N ARG A 513 -31.43 -7.18 -5.39
CA ARG A 513 -31.72 -6.08 -6.33
C ARG A 513 -32.36 -4.88 -5.62
N GLN A 514 -33.25 -5.12 -4.67
CA GLN A 514 -33.90 -4.04 -3.92
C GLN A 514 -32.90 -3.31 -3.01
N ALA A 515 -32.03 -4.05 -2.31
CA ALA A 515 -30.98 -3.46 -1.48
C ALA A 515 -30.00 -2.60 -2.29
N LEU A 516 -29.61 -3.06 -3.48
CA LEU A 516 -28.76 -2.29 -4.40
C LEU A 516 -29.44 -1.00 -4.86
N LYS A 517 -30.75 -1.03 -5.14
CA LYS A 517 -31.50 0.16 -5.55
C LYS A 517 -31.60 1.21 -4.44
N THR A 518 -31.87 0.80 -3.21
CA THR A 518 -31.92 1.71 -2.05
C THR A 518 -30.55 2.31 -1.73
N ALA A 519 -29.48 1.53 -1.86
CA ALA A 519 -28.11 2.03 -1.70
C ALA A 519 -27.74 3.07 -2.76
N ALA A 520 -28.12 2.85 -4.02
CA ALA A 520 -27.86 3.79 -5.12
C ALA A 520 -28.55 5.15 -4.90
N THR A 521 -29.82 5.18 -4.50
CA THR A 521 -30.54 6.44 -4.23
C THR A 521 -29.96 7.22 -3.05
N SER A 522 -29.59 6.53 -1.97
CA SER A 522 -28.93 7.18 -0.81
C SER A 522 -27.54 7.71 -1.15
N GLN A 523 -26.85 7.08 -2.10
CA GLN A 523 -25.55 7.54 -2.59
C GLN A 523 -25.74 8.81 -3.43
N GLU A 524 -26.64 8.80 -4.43
CA GLU A 524 -26.96 9.98 -5.26
C GLU A 524 -27.31 11.23 -4.44
N GLU A 525 -28.09 11.11 -3.36
CA GLU A 525 -28.42 12.23 -2.46
C GLU A 525 -27.20 12.78 -1.69
N SER A 526 -26.29 11.89 -1.26
CA SER A 526 -25.05 12.26 -0.57
C SER A 526 -24.05 12.93 -1.52
N GLU A 527 -23.97 12.45 -2.77
CA GLU A 527 -23.11 13.02 -3.81
C GLU A 527 -23.55 14.43 -4.18
N SER A 528 -24.85 14.64 -4.38
CA SER A 528 -25.43 15.97 -4.66
C SER A 528 -25.14 16.96 -3.52
N THR A 529 -25.35 16.53 -2.27
CA THR A 529 -25.11 17.38 -1.09
C THR A 529 -23.64 17.76 -0.95
N TRP A 530 -22.72 16.83 -1.21
CA TRP A 530 -21.28 17.11 -1.20
C TRP A 530 -20.90 18.11 -2.29
N GLN A 531 -21.45 17.96 -3.50
CA GLN A 531 -21.10 18.78 -4.64
C GLN A 531 -21.59 20.22 -4.49
N ASP A 532 -22.80 20.41 -3.96
CA ASP A 532 -23.35 21.75 -3.65
C ASP A 532 -22.45 22.50 -2.66
N GLU A 533 -21.99 21.80 -1.63
CA GLU A 533 -21.20 22.40 -0.55
C GLU A 533 -19.76 22.71 -0.97
N VAL A 534 -19.12 21.82 -1.75
CA VAL A 534 -17.81 22.10 -2.35
C VAL A 534 -17.89 23.26 -3.34
N THR A 535 -18.94 23.32 -4.16
CA THR A 535 -19.16 24.43 -5.10
C THR A 535 -19.32 25.75 -4.34
N ARG A 536 -20.07 25.75 -3.24
CA ARG A 536 -20.24 26.91 -2.36
C ARG A 536 -18.91 27.39 -1.76
N LEU A 537 -18.06 26.46 -1.32
CA LEU A 537 -16.76 26.77 -0.69
C LEU A 537 -15.66 27.16 -1.69
N THR A 538 -15.80 26.77 -2.96
CA THR A 538 -14.83 27.03 -4.05
C THR A 538 -15.27 28.14 -5.01
N GLN A 539 -16.33 28.89 -4.68
CA GLN A 539 -16.91 29.93 -5.55
C GLN A 539 -15.97 31.12 -5.82
N LYS A 540 -15.07 31.44 -4.90
CA LYS A 540 -14.14 32.57 -5.01
C LYS A 540 -12.81 32.09 -5.56
N GLU A 541 -12.19 32.84 -6.46
CA GLU A 541 -10.85 32.49 -6.94
C GLU A 541 -9.80 32.60 -5.83
N PRO A 542 -8.84 31.66 -5.73
CA PRO A 542 -7.77 31.67 -4.71
C PRO A 542 -6.97 32.97 -4.64
N SER A 543 -6.82 33.67 -5.77
CA SER A 543 -6.10 34.94 -5.92
C SER A 543 -6.78 36.12 -5.21
N THR A 544 -8.09 36.03 -4.95
CA THR A 544 -8.91 37.10 -4.36
C THR A 544 -9.09 36.98 -2.85
N LEU A 545 -8.64 35.86 -2.27
CA LEU A 545 -8.85 35.51 -0.88
C LEU A 545 -7.75 36.07 0.02
N SER A 546 -8.13 36.51 1.21
CA SER A 546 -7.18 36.90 2.24
C SER A 546 -6.48 35.69 2.86
N ILE A 547 -5.27 35.87 3.42
CA ILE A 547 -4.52 34.79 4.09
C ILE A 547 -5.34 34.04 5.17
N PRO A 548 -6.15 34.71 6.02
CA PRO A 548 -7.05 34.02 6.94
C PRO A 548 -8.10 33.15 6.25
N GLU A 549 -8.74 33.67 5.19
CA GLU A 549 -9.74 32.90 4.41
C GLU A 549 -9.10 31.67 3.76
N ILE A 550 -7.89 31.81 3.19
CA ILE A 550 -7.15 30.69 2.59
C ILE A 550 -6.87 29.60 3.63
N LYS A 551 -6.40 29.97 4.84
CA LYS A 551 -6.12 28.99 5.91
C LYS A 551 -7.39 28.25 6.34
N VAL A 552 -8.51 28.94 6.47
CA VAL A 552 -9.80 28.33 6.83
C VAL A 552 -10.25 27.35 5.74
N LEU A 553 -10.20 27.77 4.48
CA LEU A 553 -10.60 26.93 3.35
C LEU A 553 -9.72 25.70 3.23
N LEU A 554 -8.40 25.80 3.42
CA LEU A 554 -7.51 24.64 3.45
C LEU A 554 -7.92 23.62 4.51
N VAL A 555 -8.32 24.07 5.70
CA VAL A 555 -8.78 23.20 6.77
C VAL A 555 -10.11 22.53 6.42
N ILE A 556 -11.10 23.32 5.98
CA ILE A 556 -12.45 22.82 5.68
C ILE A 556 -12.41 21.88 4.47
N LEU A 557 -11.79 22.29 3.37
CA LEU A 557 -11.74 21.52 2.12
C LEU A 557 -10.93 20.22 2.27
N ALA A 558 -9.96 20.15 3.20
CA ALA A 558 -9.31 18.88 3.54
C ALA A 558 -10.27 17.84 4.13
N VAL A 559 -11.34 18.29 4.81
CA VAL A 559 -12.42 17.41 5.30
C VAL A 559 -13.24 16.87 4.13
N TYR A 560 -13.61 17.72 3.17
CA TYR A 560 -14.39 17.33 1.99
C TYR A 560 -13.60 16.46 1.01
N LEU A 561 -12.28 16.68 0.89
CA LEU A 561 -11.41 15.87 0.03
C LEU A 561 -11.42 14.39 0.43
N SER A 562 -11.51 14.11 1.73
CA SER A 562 -11.56 12.72 2.22
C SER A 562 -12.96 12.11 2.24
N THR A 563 -13.98 12.84 1.78
CA THR A 563 -15.33 12.33 1.51
C THR A 563 -15.75 12.54 0.05
N ALA A 564 -14.79 12.76 -0.85
CA ALA A 564 -15.10 12.98 -2.27
C ALA A 564 -15.81 11.74 -2.85
N PRO A 565 -16.91 11.93 -3.60
CA PRO A 565 -17.73 10.82 -4.08
C PRO A 565 -17.08 10.03 -5.22
N ASP A 566 -16.29 10.71 -6.04
CA ASP A 566 -15.62 10.16 -7.22
C ASP A 566 -14.24 10.79 -7.42
N TYR A 567 -13.48 10.20 -8.34
CA TYR A 567 -12.11 10.62 -8.63
C TYR A 567 -12.02 12.01 -9.27
N ASP A 568 -12.97 12.38 -10.13
CA ASP A 568 -12.95 13.68 -10.81
C ASP A 568 -13.25 14.81 -9.80
N SER A 569 -14.22 14.59 -8.92
CA SER A 569 -14.53 15.44 -7.77
C SER A 569 -13.32 15.59 -6.83
N GLN A 570 -12.62 14.49 -6.54
CA GLN A 570 -11.39 14.52 -5.73
C GLN A 570 -10.28 15.31 -6.42
N ALA A 571 -10.03 15.03 -7.71
CA ALA A 571 -8.97 15.68 -8.49
C ALA A 571 -9.22 17.19 -8.64
N ALA A 572 -10.46 17.60 -8.91
CA ALA A 572 -10.86 19.00 -9.00
C ALA A 572 -10.64 19.73 -7.68
N LEU A 573 -11.06 19.13 -6.57
CA LEU A 573 -10.86 19.70 -5.24
C LEU A 573 -9.37 19.75 -4.85
N GLN A 574 -8.59 18.75 -5.24
CA GLN A 574 -7.15 18.71 -4.98
C GLN A 574 -6.37 19.75 -5.80
N ALA A 575 -6.80 20.05 -7.03
CA ALA A 575 -6.26 21.14 -7.83
C ALA A 575 -6.51 22.50 -7.14
N TYR A 576 -7.75 22.75 -6.71
CA TYR A 576 -8.10 23.98 -6.00
C TYR A 576 -7.35 24.13 -4.65
N LEU A 577 -7.22 23.04 -3.89
CA LEU A 577 -6.40 23.01 -2.66
C LEU A 577 -4.92 23.32 -2.95
N SER A 578 -4.39 22.85 -4.08
CA SER A 578 -3.01 23.12 -4.50
C SER A 578 -2.82 24.61 -4.82
N GLU A 579 -3.78 25.22 -5.52
CA GLU A 579 -3.77 26.67 -5.78
C GLU A 579 -3.85 27.50 -4.49
N LEU A 580 -4.71 27.11 -3.53
CA LEU A 580 -4.76 27.76 -2.22
C LEU A 580 -3.42 27.66 -1.46
N LYS A 581 -2.76 26.50 -1.52
CA LYS A 581 -1.42 26.31 -0.92
C LYS A 581 -0.37 27.20 -1.60
N GLU A 582 -0.40 27.29 -2.93
CA GLU A 582 0.49 28.17 -3.68
C GLU A 582 0.29 29.64 -3.31
N GLN A 583 -0.97 30.10 -3.21
CA GLN A 583 -1.28 31.47 -2.80
C GLN A 583 -0.87 31.75 -1.34
N LEU A 584 -1.06 30.79 -0.43
CA LEU A 584 -0.58 30.92 0.95
C LEU A 584 0.95 31.04 1.02
N ASN A 585 1.66 30.26 0.20
CA ASN A 585 3.12 30.30 0.09
C ASN A 585 3.62 31.59 -0.59
N ALA A 586 2.89 32.10 -1.58
CA ALA A 586 3.18 33.36 -2.25
C ALA A 586 2.94 34.57 -1.33
N GLY A 587 1.88 34.56 -0.53
CA GLY A 587 1.60 35.61 0.46
C GLY A 587 2.55 35.63 1.67
N SER A 588 3.22 34.51 1.94
CA SER A 588 4.23 34.39 3.02
C SER A 588 5.63 34.84 2.58
N ASN A 589 5.90 34.88 1.28
CA ASN A 589 7.15 35.38 0.69
C ASN A 589 6.88 36.77 0.08
N GLY A 590 7.37 37.85 0.72
CA GLY A 590 7.16 39.23 0.25
C GLY A 590 7.55 39.49 -1.23
N PRO A 591 7.18 40.65 -1.79
CA PRO A 591 7.19 40.90 -3.24
C PRO A 591 8.55 40.62 -3.90
N ARG A 592 8.53 39.93 -5.05
CA ARG A 592 9.70 39.68 -5.90
C ARG A 592 10.28 41.01 -6.38
N PHE A 593 11.52 41.32 -5.98
CA PHE A 593 12.29 42.41 -6.58
C PHE A 593 12.50 42.13 -8.06
N VAL A 594 11.92 42.99 -8.90
CA VAL A 594 12.20 43.07 -10.34
C VAL A 594 13.59 43.69 -10.49
N VAL A 595 14.60 42.87 -10.79
CA VAL A 595 15.90 43.39 -11.23
C VAL A 595 15.75 43.78 -12.70
N ARG A 596 15.75 45.09 -12.99
CA ARG A 596 15.90 45.59 -14.36
C ARG A 596 17.34 45.34 -14.82
N PRO A 597 17.57 44.82 -16.04
CA PRO A 597 18.91 44.67 -16.57
C PRO A 597 19.49 46.04 -17.00
N PRO A 598 20.82 46.20 -16.98
CA PRO A 598 21.51 47.40 -17.45
C PRO A 598 21.35 47.62 -18.97
#